data_AF-A0A6N8HWX7-F1
#
_entry.id   AF-A0A6N8HWX7-F1
#
_cell.length_a   1.000
_cell.length_b   1.000
_cell.length_c   1.000
_cell.angle_alpha   90.00
_cell.angle_beta   90.00
_cell.angle_gamma   90.00
#
_symmetry.space_group_name_H-M   'P 1'
#
loop_
_entity.id
_entity.type
_entity.pdbx_description
1 polymer ?
#
loop_
_entity_poly.entity_id
_entity_poly.type
_entity_poly.pdbx_seq_one_letter_code
_entity_poly.pdbx_strand_id
1 'polypeptide(L)'
;MFVQNNYPTDEQAKLDIVKYGRGLFQHGYVVSNDGNISVKVSENEIWCTPTDVSKGDMNPDIMVKLDLDGNIIEGHETPSSEVKMHLRVYQENPDVMAVVHAHPIYATTFAIAGVALDEPTLMEALMQLGSVPVAKYAKPGVDEVPESIAPFCKDYNAVLLSNHGALTWGDSISTAYRRMEVLEDYARITFNLHLLGKARYLTEEQLAGLDERRRAGGFTTGLLPRGVSRPQNASDVLPRTADLGPL
;
A
#
# COMPACT_ATOMS: atom_id res chain seq x y z
N MET A 1 10.81 -7.69 -23.68
CA MET A 1 9.43 -8.07 -24.06
C MET A 1 8.57 -6.95 -23.48
N PHE A 2 8.03 -6.07 -24.32
CA PHE A 2 7.21 -4.96 -23.83
C PHE A 2 5.93 -5.56 -23.25
N VAL A 3 5.73 -5.43 -21.94
CA VAL A 3 4.44 -5.71 -21.32
C VAL A 3 3.47 -4.74 -21.97
N GLN A 4 2.46 -5.27 -22.67
CA GLN A 4 1.42 -4.43 -23.25
C GLN A 4 0.57 -3.95 -22.08
N ASN A 5 0.92 -2.77 -21.52
CA ASN A 5 0.18 -2.18 -20.42
C ASN A 5 -1.25 -1.91 -20.89
N ASN A 6 -2.20 -2.64 -20.31
CA ASN A 6 -3.61 -2.48 -20.65
C ASN A 6 -4.16 -1.29 -19.84
N TYR A 7 -3.84 -0.08 -20.30
CA TYR A 7 -4.30 1.15 -19.67
C TYR A 7 -5.84 1.19 -19.65
N PRO A 8 -6.47 1.55 -18.52
CA PRO A 8 -7.91 1.77 -18.50
C PRO A 8 -8.28 3.00 -19.35
N THR A 9 -9.52 3.06 -19.82
CA THR A 9 -10.03 4.28 -20.44
C THR A 9 -10.12 5.41 -19.40
N ASP A 10 -10.09 6.66 -19.86
CA ASP A 10 -10.26 7.84 -19.00
C ASP A 10 -11.54 7.75 -18.16
N GLU A 11 -12.65 7.30 -18.75
CA GLU A 11 -13.91 7.10 -18.03
C GLU A 11 -13.79 6.03 -16.94
N GLN A 12 -13.20 4.87 -17.25
CA GLN A 12 -13.04 3.77 -16.30
C GLN A 12 -12.12 4.18 -15.14
N ALA A 13 -11.01 4.87 -15.43
CA ALA A 13 -10.09 5.36 -14.41
C ALA A 13 -10.79 6.30 -13.41
N LYS A 14 -11.57 7.27 -13.89
CA LYS A 14 -12.32 8.20 -13.04
C LYS A 14 -13.39 7.48 -12.20
N LEU A 15 -14.14 6.55 -12.80
CA LEU A 15 -15.12 5.73 -12.09
C LEU A 15 -14.48 4.88 -10.99
N ASP A 16 -13.33 4.26 -11.27
CA ASP A 16 -12.62 3.45 -10.28
C ASP A 16 -12.05 4.31 -9.15
N ILE A 17 -11.47 5.48 -9.44
CA ILE A 17 -11.00 6.41 -8.40
C ILE A 17 -12.13 6.77 -7.43
N VAL A 18 -13.33 7.10 -7.95
CA VAL A 18 -14.52 7.38 -7.12
C VAL A 18 -14.93 6.16 -6.30
N LYS A 19 -14.98 4.98 -6.92
CA LYS A 19 -15.36 3.73 -6.25
C LYS A 19 -14.42 3.39 -5.09
N TYR A 20 -13.12 3.37 -5.33
CA TYR A 20 -12.13 2.99 -4.32
C TYR A 20 -11.93 4.10 -3.28
N GLY A 21 -12.06 5.38 -3.65
CA GLY A 21 -12.10 6.48 -2.70
C GLY A 21 -13.25 6.35 -1.70
N ARG A 22 -14.44 5.97 -2.17
CA ARG A 22 -15.58 5.68 -1.29
C ARG A 22 -15.28 4.50 -0.35
N GLY A 23 -14.59 3.47 -0.85
CA GLY A 23 -14.12 2.35 -0.03
C GLY A 23 -13.19 2.83 1.10
N LEU A 24 -12.16 3.61 0.79
CA LEU A 24 -11.23 4.15 1.80
C LEU A 24 -11.99 4.92 2.90
N PHE A 25 -12.96 5.76 2.50
CA PHE A 25 -13.78 6.52 3.44
C PHE A 25 -14.66 5.61 4.30
N GLN A 26 -15.33 4.63 3.70
CA GLN A 26 -16.20 3.68 4.41
C GLN A 26 -15.45 2.82 5.42
N HIS A 27 -14.20 2.46 5.12
CA HIS A 27 -13.32 1.74 6.04
C HIS A 27 -12.68 2.63 7.11
N GLY A 28 -12.84 3.96 7.02
CA GLY A 28 -12.24 4.92 7.95
C GLY A 28 -10.72 5.06 7.77
N TYR A 29 -10.20 4.78 6.58
CA TYR A 29 -8.77 4.96 6.27
C TYR A 29 -8.42 6.40 5.92
N VAL A 30 -9.44 7.21 5.64
CA VAL A 30 -9.35 8.63 5.32
C VAL A 30 -10.46 9.35 6.08
N VAL A 31 -10.18 10.57 6.54
CA VAL A 31 -11.14 11.44 7.23
C VAL A 31 -11.12 12.85 6.62
N SER A 32 -12.25 13.54 6.69
CA SER A 32 -12.39 14.87 6.07
C SER A 32 -11.99 14.82 4.58
N ASN A 33 -10.91 15.52 4.21
CA ASN A 33 -10.43 15.68 2.84
C ASN A 33 -9.06 15.01 2.61
N ASP A 34 -8.54 14.25 3.57
CA ASP A 34 -7.22 13.62 3.45
C ASP A 34 -7.19 12.48 2.41
N GLY A 35 -6.01 11.88 2.23
CA GLY A 35 -5.76 10.85 1.24
C GLY A 35 -5.83 11.33 -0.21
N ASN A 36 -5.41 10.49 -1.13
CA ASN A 36 -5.51 10.73 -2.57
C ASN A 36 -5.24 9.44 -3.36
N ILE A 37 -5.75 9.42 -4.59
CA ILE A 37 -5.64 8.27 -5.49
C ILE A 37 -5.23 8.78 -6.86
N SER A 38 -4.37 8.04 -7.56
CA SER A 38 -4.12 8.24 -8.98
C SER A 38 -4.10 6.93 -9.77
N VAL A 39 -4.42 7.03 -11.05
CA VAL A 39 -4.43 5.93 -12.02
C VAL A 39 -3.77 6.38 -13.30
N LYS A 40 -2.80 5.61 -13.78
CA LYS A 40 -2.09 5.82 -15.03
C LYS A 40 -2.95 5.30 -16.19
N VAL A 41 -3.14 6.14 -17.21
CA VAL A 41 -4.04 5.89 -18.37
C VAL A 41 -3.31 5.92 -19.70
N SER A 42 -2.03 6.27 -19.71
CA SER A 42 -1.13 6.10 -20.84
C SER A 42 0.32 6.00 -20.33
N GLU A 43 1.29 5.92 -21.24
CA GLU A 43 2.71 5.91 -20.85
C GLU A 43 3.12 7.12 -20.00
N ASN A 44 2.48 8.28 -20.24
CA ASN A 44 2.87 9.56 -19.63
C ASN A 44 1.72 10.31 -18.94
N GLU A 45 0.53 9.72 -18.80
CA GLU A 45 -0.64 10.44 -18.26
C GLU A 45 -1.30 9.69 -17.10
N ILE A 46 -1.78 10.44 -16.12
CA ILE A 46 -2.52 9.95 -14.96
C ILE A 46 -3.80 10.74 -14.75
N TRP A 47 -4.84 10.10 -14.22
CA TRP A 47 -5.93 10.77 -13.50
C TRP A 47 -5.66 10.74 -12.01
N CYS A 48 -6.01 11.81 -11.30
CA CYS A 48 -5.87 11.89 -9.85
C CYS A 48 -7.04 12.63 -9.20
N THR A 49 -7.19 12.43 -7.88
CA THR A 49 -8.18 13.13 -7.06
C THR A 49 -7.83 14.62 -6.89
N PRO A 50 -8.82 15.52 -6.85
CA PRO A 50 -8.61 16.93 -6.54
C PRO A 50 -8.27 17.14 -5.05
N THR A 51 -7.76 18.34 -4.73
CA THR A 51 -7.57 18.80 -3.35
C THR A 51 -8.90 19.14 -2.67
N ASP A 52 -8.93 19.14 -1.34
CA ASP A 52 -10.06 19.63 -0.52
C ASP A 52 -11.43 18.97 -0.76
N VAL A 53 -11.45 17.74 -1.27
CA VAL A 53 -12.67 16.95 -1.44
C VAL A 53 -12.60 15.66 -0.62
N SER A 54 -13.69 15.34 0.07
CA SER A 54 -13.84 14.07 0.79
C SER A 54 -13.95 12.89 -0.16
N LYS A 55 -13.25 11.80 0.15
CA LYS A 55 -13.14 10.65 -0.74
C LYS A 55 -14.45 9.85 -0.80
N GLY A 56 -15.34 10.04 0.18
CA GLY A 56 -16.71 9.53 0.15
C GLY A 56 -17.65 10.25 -0.83
N ASP A 57 -17.36 11.52 -1.14
CA ASP A 57 -18.28 12.44 -1.83
C ASP A 57 -17.83 12.80 -3.26
N MET A 58 -16.77 12.16 -3.76
CA MET A 58 -16.25 12.42 -5.10
C MET A 58 -17.24 11.99 -6.21
N ASN A 59 -17.14 12.66 -7.35
CA ASN A 59 -17.76 12.24 -8.61
C ASN A 59 -16.71 12.25 -9.75
N PRO A 60 -16.96 11.59 -10.88
CA PRO A 60 -15.98 11.50 -11.96
C PRO A 60 -15.59 12.84 -12.59
N ASP A 61 -16.47 13.84 -12.57
CA ASP A 61 -16.28 15.10 -13.32
C ASP A 61 -15.26 16.03 -12.67
N ILE A 62 -14.93 15.81 -11.39
CA ILE A 62 -13.98 16.63 -10.62
C ILE A 62 -12.55 16.05 -10.61
N MET A 63 -12.29 14.97 -11.35
CA MET A 63 -10.94 14.40 -11.47
C MET A 63 -10.01 15.33 -12.26
N VAL A 64 -8.71 15.24 -12.03
CA VAL A 64 -7.69 16.05 -12.73
C VAL A 64 -6.71 15.14 -13.45
N LYS A 65 -6.46 15.42 -14.73
CA LYS A 65 -5.52 14.68 -15.57
C LYS A 65 -4.18 15.41 -15.61
N LEU A 66 -3.11 14.70 -15.29
CA LEU A 66 -1.74 15.23 -15.28
C LEU A 66 -0.85 14.41 -16.22
N ASP A 67 0.19 15.03 -16.75
CA ASP A 67 1.36 14.28 -17.23
C ASP A 67 2.26 13.82 -16.05
N LEU A 68 3.26 12.98 -16.32
CA LEU A 68 4.21 12.52 -15.29
C LEU A 68 5.20 13.60 -14.82
N ASP A 69 5.24 14.76 -15.47
CA ASP A 69 5.99 15.95 -15.03
C ASP A 69 5.14 16.83 -14.07
N GLY A 70 3.85 16.52 -13.92
CA GLY A 70 2.91 17.21 -13.05
C GLY A 70 2.18 18.39 -13.70
N ASN A 71 2.26 18.54 -15.02
CA ASN A 71 1.48 19.55 -15.75
C ASN A 71 0.03 19.08 -15.92
N ILE A 72 -0.91 20.01 -15.74
CA ILE A 72 -2.34 19.73 -15.94
C ILE A 72 -2.64 19.63 -17.43
N ILE A 73 -3.21 18.50 -17.85
CA ILE A 73 -3.67 18.23 -19.22
C ILE A 73 -5.17 18.53 -19.33
N GLU A 74 -5.95 18.06 -18.36
CA GLU A 74 -7.42 18.15 -18.35
C GLU A 74 -7.96 18.29 -16.92
N GLY A 75 -9.11 18.94 -16.77
CA GLY A 75 -9.77 19.18 -15.49
C GLY A 75 -9.75 20.66 -15.10
N HIS A 76 -10.71 21.06 -14.27
CA HIS A 76 -10.85 22.44 -13.79
C HIS A 76 -10.51 22.60 -12.31
N GLU A 77 -10.46 21.49 -11.58
CA GLU A 77 -10.11 21.47 -10.16
C GLU A 77 -8.59 21.52 -9.94
N THR A 78 -8.18 21.86 -8.73
CA THR A 78 -6.78 21.78 -8.32
C THR A 78 -6.45 20.34 -7.93
N PRO A 79 -5.38 19.72 -8.48
CA PRO A 79 -4.99 18.37 -8.08
C PRO A 79 -4.59 18.33 -6.60
N SER A 80 -4.65 17.14 -5.97
CA SER A 80 -4.16 16.97 -4.59
C SER A 80 -2.76 17.56 -4.41
N SER A 81 -2.54 18.28 -3.30
CA SER A 81 -1.23 18.84 -2.93
C SER A 81 -0.13 17.79 -2.81
N GLU A 82 -0.50 16.52 -2.67
CA GLU A 82 0.44 15.41 -2.46
C GLU A 82 0.64 14.55 -3.69
N VAL A 83 0.01 14.87 -4.84
CA VAL A 83 0.15 14.07 -6.08
C VAL A 83 1.61 13.92 -6.52
N LYS A 84 2.50 14.82 -6.10
CA LYS A 84 3.95 14.70 -6.35
C LYS A 84 4.56 13.39 -5.87
N MET A 85 4.08 12.82 -4.76
CA MET A 85 4.57 11.52 -4.30
C MET A 85 4.09 10.38 -5.23
N HIS A 86 2.89 10.51 -5.81
CA HIS A 86 2.39 9.56 -6.81
C HIS A 86 3.24 9.62 -8.08
N LEU A 87 3.52 10.83 -8.58
CA LEU A 87 4.39 11.06 -9.75
C LEU A 87 5.76 10.41 -9.56
N ARG A 88 6.37 10.58 -8.38
CA ARG A 88 7.64 9.94 -8.05
C ARG A 88 7.56 8.41 -8.10
N VAL A 89 6.50 7.79 -7.59
CA VAL A 89 6.32 6.34 -7.69
C VAL A 89 6.30 5.89 -9.16
N TYR A 90 5.55 6.59 -10.03
CA TYR A 90 5.49 6.25 -11.46
C TYR A 90 6.83 6.44 -12.19
N GLN A 91 7.60 7.45 -11.81
CA GLN A 91 8.93 7.73 -12.36
C GLN A 91 9.96 6.66 -11.96
N GLU A 92 9.94 6.23 -10.70
CA GLU A 92 10.85 5.19 -10.20
C GLU A 92 10.46 3.78 -10.65
N ASN A 93 9.16 3.52 -10.82
CA ASN A 93 8.64 2.21 -11.16
C ASN A 93 7.61 2.28 -12.32
N PRO A 94 8.06 2.11 -13.57
CA PRO A 94 7.20 2.20 -14.75
C PRO A 94 6.08 1.15 -14.83
N ASP A 95 6.19 0.04 -14.08
CA ASP A 95 5.20 -1.03 -14.01
C ASP A 95 4.00 -0.66 -13.11
N VAL A 96 4.12 0.41 -12.32
CA VAL A 96 3.04 0.92 -11.48
C VAL A 96 1.99 1.61 -12.32
N MET A 97 0.74 1.21 -12.10
CA MET A 97 -0.45 1.72 -12.79
C MET A 97 -1.37 2.50 -11.87
N ALA A 98 -1.28 2.32 -10.55
CA ALA A 98 -2.07 3.08 -9.60
C ALA A 98 -1.36 3.24 -8.26
N VAL A 99 -1.67 4.34 -7.59
CA VAL A 99 -1.12 4.70 -6.28
C VAL A 99 -2.26 5.18 -5.38
N VAL A 100 -2.24 4.75 -4.13
CA VAL A 100 -3.23 5.09 -3.10
C VAL A 100 -2.49 5.60 -1.87
N HIS A 101 -2.87 6.78 -1.42
CA HIS A 101 -2.45 7.37 -0.15
C HIS A 101 -3.63 7.47 0.80
N ALA A 102 -3.42 7.06 2.05
CA ALA A 102 -4.41 7.10 3.11
C ALA A 102 -3.74 7.16 4.48
N HIS A 103 -4.53 7.42 5.53
CA HIS A 103 -4.10 7.54 6.92
C HIS A 103 -4.82 6.51 7.83
N PRO A 104 -4.77 5.20 7.53
CA PRO A 104 -5.46 4.20 8.34
C PRO A 104 -4.80 4.08 9.73
N ILE A 105 -5.61 3.79 10.75
CA ILE A 105 -5.27 4.03 12.16
C ILE A 105 -4.02 3.25 12.59
N TYR A 106 -3.98 1.94 12.35
CA TYR A 106 -2.87 1.11 12.81
C TYR A 106 -1.61 1.37 11.98
N ALA A 107 -1.69 1.42 10.64
CA ALA A 107 -0.51 1.72 9.82
C ALA A 107 0.09 3.09 10.16
N THR A 108 -0.76 4.10 10.38
CA THR A 108 -0.32 5.44 10.82
C THR A 108 0.29 5.41 12.23
N THR A 109 -0.22 4.56 13.13
CA THR A 109 0.38 4.34 14.46
C THR A 109 1.82 3.82 14.34
N PHE A 110 2.07 2.83 13.47
CA PHE A 110 3.43 2.34 13.20
C PHE A 110 4.32 3.41 12.55
N ALA A 111 3.76 4.18 11.62
CA ALA A 111 4.48 5.27 10.97
C ALA A 111 4.91 6.37 11.97
N ILE A 112 4.04 6.74 12.90
CA ILE A 112 4.34 7.68 13.99
C ILE A 112 5.37 7.08 14.96
N ALA A 113 5.26 5.79 15.26
CA ALA A 113 6.17 5.09 16.17
C ALA A 113 7.57 4.84 15.56
N GLY A 114 7.73 4.99 14.25
CA GLY A 114 8.98 4.67 13.56
C GLY A 114 9.27 3.17 13.53
N VAL A 115 8.22 2.33 13.50
CA VAL A 115 8.33 0.87 13.50
C VAL A 115 7.92 0.35 12.12
N ALA A 116 8.82 -0.36 11.44
CA ALA A 116 8.52 -1.01 10.17
C ALA A 116 7.59 -2.22 10.37
N LEU A 117 6.89 -2.63 9.32
CA LEU A 117 6.11 -3.86 9.31
C LEU A 117 6.88 -4.93 8.52
N ASP A 118 7.80 -5.60 9.20
CA ASP A 118 8.74 -6.58 8.64
C ASP A 118 8.82 -7.86 9.49
N GLU A 119 7.80 -8.11 10.31
CA GLU A 119 7.71 -9.33 11.11
C GLU A 119 7.15 -10.51 10.29
N PRO A 120 7.84 -11.66 10.23
CA PRO A 120 7.39 -12.81 9.44
C PRO A 120 6.24 -13.56 10.13
N THR A 121 5.07 -12.95 10.25
CA THR A 121 3.95 -13.45 11.07
C THR A 121 2.77 -13.93 10.24
N LEU A 122 2.26 -13.10 9.32
CA LEU A 122 1.03 -13.34 8.57
C LEU A 122 1.31 -13.59 7.08
N MET A 123 1.15 -14.84 6.64
CA MET A 123 1.49 -15.26 5.27
C MET A 123 0.76 -14.42 4.21
N GLU A 124 -0.53 -14.12 4.44
CA GLU A 124 -1.38 -13.35 3.53
C GLU A 124 -0.84 -11.92 3.34
N ALA A 125 -0.36 -11.27 4.40
CA ALA A 125 0.26 -9.96 4.32
C ALA A 125 1.60 -10.03 3.55
N LEU A 126 2.42 -11.04 3.83
CA LEU A 126 3.69 -11.23 3.13
C LEU A 126 3.49 -11.52 1.63
N MET A 127 2.42 -12.22 1.25
CA MET A 127 2.08 -12.46 -0.16
C MET A 127 1.74 -11.16 -0.90
N GLN A 128 0.94 -10.28 -0.29
CA GLN A 128 0.43 -9.08 -0.94
C GLN A 128 1.40 -7.89 -0.88
N LEU A 129 2.11 -7.74 0.24
CA LEU A 129 2.96 -6.58 0.54
C LEU A 129 4.44 -6.95 0.54
N GLY A 130 4.80 -8.03 1.24
CA GLY A 130 6.16 -8.23 1.75
C GLY A 130 6.39 -7.39 3.00
N SER A 131 7.62 -6.93 3.21
CA SER A 131 7.99 -5.98 4.25
C SER A 131 7.51 -4.58 3.89
N VAL A 132 7.23 -3.74 4.88
CA VAL A 132 6.84 -2.34 4.66
C VAL A 132 7.74 -1.42 5.50
N PRO A 133 8.62 -0.65 4.86
CA PRO A 133 9.54 0.25 5.55
C PRO A 133 8.84 1.53 6.02
N VAL A 134 9.50 2.28 6.90
CA VAL A 134 9.13 3.64 7.26
C VAL A 134 10.09 4.61 6.56
N ALA A 135 9.56 5.47 5.68
CA ALA A 135 10.31 6.57 5.09
C ALA A 135 10.63 7.62 6.16
N LYS A 136 11.80 8.26 6.01
CA LYS A 136 12.21 9.37 6.87
C LYS A 136 11.17 10.49 6.82
N TYR A 137 11.00 11.23 7.92
CA TYR A 137 10.14 12.41 7.95
C TYR A 137 10.56 13.41 6.86
N ALA A 138 9.55 13.95 6.19
CA ALA A 138 9.66 15.04 5.25
C ALA A 138 8.43 15.93 5.44
N LYS A 139 8.60 17.24 5.27
CA LYS A 139 7.49 18.17 5.45
C LYS A 139 6.42 17.92 4.36
N PRO A 140 5.13 17.73 4.70
CA PRO A 140 4.08 17.57 3.69
C PRO A 140 3.98 18.76 2.73
N GLY A 141 3.64 18.49 1.47
CA GLY A 141 3.45 19.52 0.44
C GLY A 141 4.71 20.13 -0.18
N VAL A 142 5.91 19.67 0.18
CA VAL A 142 7.18 20.04 -0.47
C VAL A 142 7.80 18.85 -1.22
N ASP A 143 8.81 19.12 -2.06
CA ASP A 143 9.48 18.10 -2.87
C ASP A 143 10.28 17.08 -2.04
N GLU A 144 10.47 17.31 -0.74
CA GLU A 144 11.17 16.39 0.17
C GLU A 144 10.44 15.06 0.37
N VAL A 145 9.10 15.04 0.33
CA VAL A 145 8.31 13.81 0.50
C VAL A 145 8.55 12.84 -0.66
N PRO A 146 8.43 13.25 -1.95
CA PRO A 146 8.89 12.44 -3.09
C PRO A 146 10.29 11.84 -2.90
N GLU A 147 11.29 12.65 -2.54
CA GLU A 147 12.66 12.15 -2.36
C GLU A 147 12.79 11.14 -1.22
N SER A 148 11.97 11.25 -0.18
CA SER A 148 11.97 10.30 0.94
C SER A 148 11.49 8.90 0.54
N ILE A 149 10.61 8.79 -0.46
CA ILE A 149 10.02 7.51 -0.89
C ILE A 149 10.74 6.85 -2.06
N ALA A 150 11.50 7.61 -2.85
CA ALA A 150 12.17 7.14 -4.07
C ALA A 150 12.98 5.84 -3.87
N PRO A 151 13.75 5.66 -2.77
CA PRO A 151 14.53 4.43 -2.56
C PRO A 151 13.69 3.15 -2.43
N PHE A 152 12.39 3.26 -2.17
CA PHE A 152 11.53 2.11 -1.89
C PHE A 152 10.66 1.68 -3.08
N CYS A 153 10.50 2.53 -4.09
CA CYS A 153 9.47 2.37 -5.13
C CYS A 153 9.68 1.14 -6.03
N LYS A 154 10.93 0.64 -6.17
CA LYS A 154 11.27 -0.53 -6.99
C LYS A 154 11.16 -1.86 -6.25
N ASP A 155 11.46 -1.85 -4.96
CA ASP A 155 11.64 -3.08 -4.18
C ASP A 155 10.47 -3.39 -3.26
N TYR A 156 9.64 -2.39 -2.94
CA TYR A 156 8.51 -2.50 -2.02
C TYR A 156 7.18 -2.34 -2.74
N ASN A 157 6.07 -2.58 -2.01
CA ASN A 157 4.70 -2.39 -2.50
C ASN A 157 3.93 -1.32 -1.73
N ALA A 158 4.50 -0.90 -0.60
CA ALA A 158 3.96 0.05 0.32
C ALA A 158 5.10 0.71 1.08
N VAL A 159 4.85 1.91 1.61
CA VAL A 159 5.74 2.60 2.54
C VAL A 159 4.90 3.33 3.58
N LEU A 160 5.34 3.27 4.83
CA LEU A 160 4.83 4.10 5.91
C LEU A 160 5.55 5.45 5.89
N LEU A 161 4.82 6.54 6.07
CA LEU A 161 5.34 7.90 6.04
C LEU A 161 5.42 8.43 7.47
N SER A 162 6.63 8.65 7.99
CA SER A 162 6.86 9.05 9.39
C SER A 162 6.01 10.26 9.78
N ASN A 163 5.25 10.12 10.87
CA ASN A 163 4.30 11.13 11.38
C ASN A 163 3.21 11.58 10.40
N HIS A 164 2.88 10.76 9.40
CA HIS A 164 1.92 11.14 8.37
C HIS A 164 0.88 10.04 8.08
N GLY A 165 1.26 8.97 7.39
CA GLY A 165 0.30 7.96 6.91
C GLY A 165 0.95 6.85 6.12
N ALA A 166 0.28 6.35 5.08
CA ALA A 166 0.79 5.26 4.26
C ALA A 166 0.58 5.52 2.76
N LEU A 167 1.45 4.94 1.94
CA LEU A 167 1.36 4.96 0.49
C LEU A 167 1.47 3.52 -0.03
N THR A 168 0.55 3.10 -0.89
CA THR A 168 0.57 1.80 -1.57
C THR A 168 0.47 2.00 -3.08
N TRP A 169 1.03 1.07 -3.83
CA TRP A 169 0.95 1.09 -5.29
C TRP A 169 0.67 -0.29 -5.86
N GLY A 170 0.33 -0.37 -7.15
CA GLY A 170 0.08 -1.63 -7.84
C GLY A 170 -0.04 -1.48 -9.35
N ASP A 171 -0.10 -2.63 -10.02
CA ASP A 171 -0.37 -2.79 -11.46
C ASP A 171 -1.84 -2.50 -11.86
N SER A 172 -2.68 -2.25 -10.88
CA SER A 172 -4.04 -1.75 -11.03
C SER A 172 -4.47 -1.01 -9.77
N ILE A 173 -5.49 -0.17 -9.88
CA ILE A 173 -6.09 0.50 -8.72
C ILE A 173 -6.67 -0.50 -7.71
N SER A 174 -7.21 -1.63 -8.19
CA SER A 174 -7.66 -2.73 -7.32
C SER A 174 -6.51 -3.27 -6.48
N THR A 175 -5.35 -3.52 -7.09
CA THR A 175 -4.15 -4.01 -6.39
C THR A 175 -3.65 -2.98 -5.38
N ALA A 176 -3.51 -1.70 -5.78
CA ALA A 176 -3.05 -0.64 -4.89
C ALA A 176 -3.99 -0.45 -3.68
N TYR A 177 -5.30 -0.45 -3.91
CA TYR A 177 -6.32 -0.34 -2.86
C TYR A 177 -6.31 -1.55 -1.91
N ARG A 178 -6.29 -2.78 -2.44
CA ARG A 178 -6.25 -4.00 -1.61
C ARG A 178 -4.98 -4.09 -0.77
N ARG A 179 -3.85 -3.59 -1.29
CA ARG A 179 -2.62 -3.46 -0.51
C ARG A 179 -2.81 -2.50 0.67
N MET A 180 -3.56 -1.42 0.53
CA MET A 180 -3.90 -0.54 1.66
C MET A 180 -4.76 -1.25 2.71
N GLU A 181 -5.74 -2.06 2.29
CA GLU A 181 -6.54 -2.87 3.21
C GLU A 181 -5.69 -3.89 3.97
N VAL A 182 -4.82 -4.62 3.26
CA VAL A 182 -3.93 -5.62 3.87
C VAL A 182 -2.89 -4.95 4.76
N LEU A 183 -2.42 -3.74 4.41
CA LEU A 183 -1.47 -2.99 5.22
C LEU A 183 -2.06 -2.65 6.58
N GLU A 184 -3.29 -2.13 6.59
CA GLU A 184 -3.97 -1.81 7.84
C GLU A 184 -4.26 -3.05 8.68
N ASP A 185 -4.70 -4.15 8.07
CA ASP A 185 -4.95 -5.40 8.79
C ASP A 185 -3.65 -5.99 9.37
N TYR A 186 -2.57 -5.96 8.59
CA TYR A 186 -1.26 -6.41 9.05
C TYR A 186 -0.73 -5.56 10.21
N ALA A 187 -0.85 -4.24 10.13
CA ALA A 187 -0.51 -3.33 11.22
C ALA A 187 -1.35 -3.62 12.47
N ARG A 188 -2.67 -3.80 12.31
CA ARG A 188 -3.59 -4.13 13.41
C ARG A 188 -3.24 -5.44 14.09
N ILE A 189 -2.95 -6.50 13.33
CA ILE A 189 -2.57 -7.80 13.88
C ILE A 189 -1.24 -7.68 14.61
N THR A 190 -0.24 -7.04 14.01
CA THR A 190 1.08 -6.84 14.62
C THR A 190 0.98 -6.06 15.93
N PHE A 191 0.21 -4.97 15.96
CA PHE A 191 -0.06 -4.22 17.19
C PHE A 191 -0.67 -5.10 18.28
N ASN A 192 -1.68 -5.91 17.95
CA ASN A 192 -2.31 -6.81 18.91
C ASN A 192 -1.37 -7.92 19.39
N LEU A 193 -0.48 -8.43 18.53
CA LEU A 193 0.56 -9.38 18.93
C LEU A 193 1.54 -8.75 19.93
N HIS A 194 1.91 -7.48 19.73
CA HIS A 194 2.74 -6.73 20.68
C HIS A 194 2.02 -6.53 22.02
N LEU A 195 0.73 -6.21 22.02
CA LEU A 195 -0.08 -6.11 23.25
C LEU A 195 -0.21 -7.45 23.97
N LEU A 196 -0.38 -8.56 23.24
CA LEU A 196 -0.39 -9.91 23.79
C LEU A 196 1.00 -10.33 24.33
N GLY A 197 2.07 -9.65 23.90
CA GLY A 197 3.45 -9.96 24.27
C GLY A 197 3.95 -11.31 23.73
N LYS A 198 3.27 -11.87 22.71
CA LYS A 198 3.61 -13.18 22.14
C LYS A 198 3.18 -13.31 20.69
N ALA A 199 4.09 -13.81 19.86
CA ALA A 199 3.84 -14.21 18.47
C ALA A 199 4.49 -15.58 18.19
N ARG A 200 4.13 -16.20 17.06
CA ARG A 200 4.83 -17.34 16.49
C ARG A 200 5.30 -16.96 15.09
N TYR A 201 6.60 -16.80 14.93
CA TYR A 201 7.21 -16.34 13.67
C TYR A 201 7.45 -17.50 12.70
N LEU A 202 7.29 -17.20 11.41
CA LEU A 202 7.61 -18.08 10.29
C LEU A 202 9.13 -18.18 10.13
N THR A 203 9.61 -19.39 9.83
CA THR A 203 11.03 -19.63 9.58
C THR A 203 11.46 -19.26 8.17
N GLU A 204 12.76 -19.14 7.95
CA GLU A 204 13.32 -19.01 6.59
C GLU A 204 12.87 -20.16 5.67
N GLU A 205 12.81 -21.39 6.20
CA GLU A 205 12.32 -22.56 5.46
C GLU A 205 10.82 -22.44 5.13
N GLN A 206 9.99 -21.94 6.05
CA GLN A 206 8.56 -21.74 5.81
C GLN A 206 8.27 -20.62 4.80
N LEU A 207 9.18 -19.65 4.69
CA LEU A 207 9.13 -18.57 3.70
C LEU A 207 9.78 -18.96 2.36
N ALA A 208 10.49 -20.09 2.29
CA ALA A 208 11.17 -20.52 1.09
C ALA A 208 10.19 -20.72 -0.08
N GLY A 209 10.57 -20.25 -1.27
CA GLY A 209 9.73 -20.30 -2.47
C GLY A 209 8.54 -19.33 -2.48
N LEU A 210 8.34 -18.52 -1.44
CA LEU A 210 7.23 -17.55 -1.40
C LEU A 210 7.38 -16.48 -2.48
N ASP A 211 8.61 -15.98 -2.73
CA ASP A 211 8.85 -15.00 -3.80
C ASP A 211 8.49 -15.56 -5.18
N GLU A 212 8.85 -16.81 -5.46
CA GLU A 212 8.50 -17.49 -6.71
C GLU A 212 6.98 -17.63 -6.88
N ARG A 213 6.28 -18.03 -5.81
CA ARG A 213 4.81 -18.12 -5.81
C ARG A 213 4.15 -16.76 -6.03
N ARG A 214 4.71 -15.69 -5.42
CA ARG A 214 4.23 -14.32 -5.58
C ARG A 214 4.39 -13.86 -7.03
N ARG A 215 5.56 -14.07 -7.63
CA ARG A 215 5.82 -13.75 -9.04
C ARG A 215 4.90 -14.52 -9.98
N ALA A 216 4.67 -15.81 -9.73
CA ALA A 216 3.73 -16.62 -10.51
C ALA A 216 2.27 -16.10 -10.42
N GLY A 217 1.91 -15.45 -9.31
CA GLY A 217 0.63 -14.79 -9.10
C GLY A 217 0.56 -13.33 -9.58
N GLY A 218 1.59 -12.81 -10.25
CA GLY A 218 1.64 -11.44 -10.76
C GLY A 218 2.25 -10.39 -9.82
N PHE A 219 2.68 -10.77 -8.61
CA PHE A 219 3.34 -9.87 -7.67
C PHE A 219 4.85 -9.86 -7.90
N THR A 220 5.35 -8.84 -8.60
CA THR A 220 6.75 -8.77 -9.06
C THR A 220 7.71 -8.04 -8.11
N THR A 221 7.17 -7.30 -7.13
CA THR A 221 7.90 -6.47 -6.15
C THR A 221 7.44 -6.78 -4.72
N GLY A 222 8.16 -6.24 -3.72
CA GLY A 222 7.86 -6.37 -2.29
C GLY A 222 8.83 -7.31 -1.57
N LEU A 223 9.97 -6.82 -1.13
CA LEU A 223 10.96 -7.64 -0.42
C LEU A 223 10.37 -8.35 0.80
N LEU A 224 10.56 -9.66 0.88
CA LEU A 224 10.11 -10.46 2.02
C LEU A 224 10.97 -10.20 3.27
N PRO A 225 10.38 -10.28 4.47
CA PRO A 225 11.14 -10.20 5.71
C PRO A 225 12.01 -11.44 5.91
N ARG A 226 12.97 -11.34 6.84
CA ARG A 226 13.76 -12.51 7.23
C ARG A 226 12.97 -13.37 8.22
N GLY A 227 12.86 -14.66 7.91
CA GLY A 227 12.29 -15.63 8.83
C GLY A 227 13.18 -15.89 10.05
N VAL A 228 12.62 -16.50 11.09
CA VAL A 228 13.40 -16.96 12.24
C VAL A 228 14.09 -18.30 11.96
N SER A 229 15.14 -18.63 12.72
CA SER A 229 15.94 -19.85 12.47
C SER A 229 15.31 -21.15 12.99
N ARG A 230 14.31 -21.06 13.89
CA ARG A 230 13.67 -22.24 14.51
C ARG A 230 12.15 -22.17 14.42
N PRO A 231 11.47 -23.26 14.04
CA PRO A 231 10.00 -23.29 13.97
C PRO A 231 9.36 -23.00 15.32
N GLN A 232 8.37 -22.10 15.32
CA GLN A 232 7.59 -21.75 16.53
C GLN A 232 6.16 -22.30 16.46
N ASN A 233 5.73 -22.75 15.29
CA ASN A 233 4.38 -23.17 14.93
C ASN A 233 4.33 -24.59 14.32
N ALA A 234 5.36 -25.42 14.55
CA ALA A 234 5.41 -26.80 14.05
C ALA A 234 4.66 -27.82 14.93
N SER A 235 4.07 -27.38 16.03
CA SER A 235 3.22 -28.19 16.91
C SER A 235 1.90 -27.48 17.20
N ASP A 236 0.88 -28.30 17.47
CA ASP A 236 -0.44 -27.83 17.86
C ASP A 236 -0.42 -27.10 19.20
N VAL A 237 -1.26 -26.08 19.35
CA VAL A 237 -1.51 -25.41 20.62
C VAL A 237 -2.87 -25.87 21.12
N LEU A 238 -2.84 -26.75 22.12
CA LEU A 238 -4.04 -27.31 22.70
C LEU A 238 -4.59 -26.39 23.82
N PRO A 239 -5.93 -26.26 23.96
CA PRO A 239 -6.53 -25.69 25.16
C PRO A 239 -6.05 -26.44 26.41
N ARG A 240 -5.96 -25.75 27.55
CA ARG A 240 -5.51 -26.38 28.82
C ARG A 240 -6.33 -27.60 29.26
N THR A 241 -7.54 -27.76 28.71
CA THR A 241 -8.49 -28.82 29.02
C THR A 241 -8.52 -29.94 27.98
N ALA A 242 -7.77 -29.83 26.88
CA ALA A 242 -7.80 -30.82 25.82
C ALA A 242 -6.89 -32.01 26.18
N ASP A 243 -7.52 -33.14 26.48
CA ASP A 243 -6.87 -34.45 26.50
C ASP A 243 -7.19 -35.14 25.18
N LEU A 244 -6.25 -35.05 24.22
CA LEU A 244 -6.43 -35.70 22.91
C LEU A 244 -6.02 -37.18 22.92
N GLY A 245 -5.68 -37.75 24.09
CA GLY A 245 -5.09 -39.08 24.15
C GLY A 245 -3.78 -39.16 23.34
N PRO A 246 -3.20 -40.36 23.19
CA PRO A 246 -2.06 -40.55 22.31
C PRO A 246 -2.51 -40.41 20.85
N LEU A 247 -1.87 -39.50 20.11
CA LEU A 247 -1.90 -39.46 18.64
C LEU A 247 -1.22 -40.70 18.05
#